data_AF-A0A239H9I4-F1
#
_entry.id   AF-A0A239H9I4-F1
#
_cell.length_a   1.000
_cell.length_b   1.000
_cell.length_c   1.000
_cell.angle_alpha   90.00
_cell.angle_beta   90.00
_cell.angle_gamma   90.00
#
_symmetry.space_group_name_H-M   'P 1'
#
loop_
_entity.id
_entity.type
_entity.pdbx_description
1 polymer ?
#
loop_
_entity_poly.entity_id
_entity_poly.type
_entity_poly.pdbx_seq_one_letter_code
_entity_poly.pdbx_strand_id
1 'polypeptide(L)'
;MLHMNKHKNAIRSGITLLAVYLITSFHHVYGAVLYDTPWRTHIAYQGASWLVVSYVLLLICIRWDRLWLRWIYAIISGFFFVLAIGLYEGFYNHILKNILYFIGLAEETLLSMYPPPKYELPNDWLFELSGILTFGVSVWCFLTLVNYVRNGSLVQKTIG
;
A
#
# COMPACT_ATOMS: atom_id res chain seq x y z
N MET A 1 24.07 -16.58 11.21
CA MET A 1 23.82 -15.47 10.25
C MET A 1 22.45 -15.54 9.57
N LEU A 2 22.01 -16.69 9.05
CA LEU A 2 20.74 -16.83 8.30
C LEU A 2 19.47 -16.45 9.09
N HIS A 3 19.36 -16.85 10.37
CA HIS A 3 18.20 -16.51 11.23
C HIS A 3 18.03 -15.00 11.46
N MET A 4 19.12 -14.25 11.60
CA MET A 4 19.07 -12.80 11.85
C MET A 4 18.51 -12.03 10.65
N ASN A 5 18.80 -12.47 9.42
CA ASN A 5 18.31 -11.82 8.21
C ASN A 5 16.80 -11.99 8.01
N LYS A 6 16.25 -13.12 8.47
CA LYS A 6 14.82 -13.41 8.37
C LYS A 6 13.97 -12.51 9.27
N HIS A 7 14.34 -12.35 10.54
CA HIS A 7 13.62 -11.44 11.45
C HIS A 7 13.73 -9.98 11.00
N LYS A 8 14.90 -9.57 10.47
CA LYS A 8 15.07 -8.24 9.86
C LYS A 8 14.10 -8.02 8.69
N ASN A 9 13.94 -8.99 7.80
CA ASN A 9 13.00 -8.88 6.68
C ASN A 9 11.53 -8.87 7.12
N ALA A 10 11.19 -9.66 8.14
CA ALA A 10 9.85 -9.64 8.76
C ALA A 10 9.53 -8.23 9.32
N ILE A 11 10.43 -7.70 10.15
CA ILE A 11 10.30 -6.36 10.76
C ILE A 11 10.21 -5.29 9.68
N ARG A 12 11.08 -5.34 8.66
CA ARG A 12 11.03 -4.40 7.52
C ARG A 12 9.67 -4.42 6.83
N SER A 13 9.11 -5.61 6.57
CA SER A 13 7.79 -5.71 5.94
C SER A 13 6.65 -5.17 6.82
N GLY A 14 6.73 -5.34 8.15
CA GLY A 14 5.75 -4.74 9.06
C GLY A 14 5.85 -3.21 9.09
N ILE A 15 7.08 -2.67 9.15
CA ILE A 15 7.32 -1.22 9.15
C ILE A 15 6.81 -0.58 7.85
N THR A 16 7.07 -1.19 6.70
CA THR A 16 6.60 -0.65 5.42
C THR A 16 5.08 -0.69 5.29
N LEU A 17 4.40 -1.74 5.80
CA LEU A 17 2.94 -1.77 5.89
C LEU A 17 2.39 -0.62 6.76
N LEU A 18 2.98 -0.41 7.93
CA LEU A 18 2.63 0.71 8.80
C LEU A 18 2.85 2.05 8.09
N ALA A 19 3.96 2.21 7.37
CA ALA A 19 4.26 3.42 6.63
C ALA A 19 3.23 3.70 5.51
N VAL A 20 2.85 2.68 4.73
CA VAL A 20 1.76 2.81 3.74
C VAL A 20 0.49 3.26 4.45
N TYR A 21 0.07 2.55 5.51
CA TYR A 21 -1.13 2.90 6.27
C TYR A 21 -1.15 4.35 6.75
N LEU A 22 -0.05 4.83 7.34
CA LEU A 22 0.01 6.18 7.90
C LEU A 22 -0.11 7.25 6.81
N ILE A 23 0.59 7.07 5.68
CA ILE A 23 0.55 8.03 4.57
C ILE A 23 -0.82 8.02 3.91
N THR A 24 -1.40 6.84 3.65
CA THR A 24 -2.76 6.69 3.11
C THR A 24 -3.81 7.31 4.05
N SER A 25 -3.70 7.06 5.36
CA SER A 25 -4.63 7.62 6.33
C SER A 25 -4.55 9.14 6.37
N PHE A 26 -3.33 9.69 6.40
CA PHE A 26 -3.11 11.13 6.29
C PHE A 26 -3.75 11.68 5.01
N HIS A 27 -3.48 11.06 3.86
CA HIS A 27 -3.99 11.47 2.55
C HIS A 27 -5.53 11.51 2.52
N HIS A 28 -6.21 10.46 2.97
CA HIS A 28 -7.67 10.40 2.95
C HIS A 28 -8.33 11.28 4.01
N VAL A 29 -7.73 11.45 5.18
CA VAL A 29 -8.24 12.37 6.21
C VAL A 29 -8.06 13.82 5.77
N TYR A 30 -6.89 14.16 5.22
CA TYR A 30 -6.64 15.49 4.64
C TYR A 30 -7.62 15.78 3.50
N GLY A 31 -7.79 14.85 2.55
CA GLY A 31 -8.76 14.98 1.47
C GLY A 31 -10.20 15.10 1.95
N ALA A 32 -10.59 14.36 2.99
CA ALA A 32 -11.94 14.46 3.57
C ALA A 32 -12.24 15.86 4.09
N VAL A 33 -11.26 16.50 4.75
CA VAL A 33 -11.40 17.88 5.25
C VAL A 33 -11.35 18.89 4.11
N LEU A 34 -10.38 18.76 3.20
CA LEU A 34 -10.16 19.70 2.10
C LEU A 34 -11.37 19.80 1.16
N TYR A 35 -12.01 18.68 0.85
CA TYR A 35 -13.09 18.61 -0.14
C TYR A 35 -14.47 18.41 0.49
N ASP A 36 -14.62 18.58 1.81
CA ASP A 36 -15.88 18.35 2.56
C ASP A 36 -16.54 16.99 2.23
N THR A 37 -15.71 15.94 2.19
CA THR A 37 -16.11 14.57 1.83
C THR A 37 -15.77 13.61 2.98
N PRO A 38 -16.50 13.68 4.12
CA PRO A 38 -16.19 12.90 5.33
C PRO A 38 -16.16 11.39 5.09
N TRP A 39 -16.92 10.92 4.10
CA TRP A 39 -16.91 9.52 3.69
C TRP A 39 -15.52 9.04 3.28
N ARG A 40 -14.60 9.88 2.75
CA ARG A 40 -13.23 9.47 2.36
C ARG A 40 -12.43 8.87 3.51
N THR A 41 -12.72 9.22 4.76
CA THR A 41 -12.09 8.64 5.96
C THR A 41 -12.31 7.13 6.10
N HIS A 42 -13.31 6.54 5.43
CA HIS A 42 -13.55 5.09 5.45
C HIS A 42 -12.31 4.29 5.03
N ILE A 43 -11.49 4.82 4.12
CA ILE A 43 -10.25 4.16 3.68
C ILE A 43 -9.24 4.07 4.83
N ALA A 44 -9.16 5.08 5.70
CA ALA A 44 -8.30 5.03 6.88
C ALA A 44 -8.78 3.95 7.88
N TYR A 45 -10.08 3.84 8.13
CA TYR A 45 -10.62 2.80 9.03
C TYR A 45 -10.46 1.39 8.45
N GLN A 46 -10.72 1.21 7.16
CA GLN A 46 -10.49 -0.06 6.48
C GLN A 46 -9.00 -0.42 6.47
N GLY A 47 -8.13 0.55 6.19
CA GLY A 47 -6.68 0.38 6.24
C GLY A 47 -6.19 -0.06 7.62
N ALA A 48 -6.75 0.48 8.70
CA ALA A 48 -6.43 0.04 10.06
C ALA A 48 -6.81 -1.43 10.28
N SER A 49 -7.96 -1.85 9.76
CA SER A 49 -8.45 -3.23 9.86
C SER A 49 -7.53 -4.20 9.12
N TRP A 50 -7.16 -3.85 7.88
CA TRP A 50 -6.18 -4.63 7.10
C TRP A 50 -4.80 -4.65 7.76
N LEU A 51 -4.37 -3.55 8.36
CA LEU A 51 -3.10 -3.49 9.09
C LEU A 51 -3.09 -4.48 10.26
N VAL A 52 -4.16 -4.51 11.06
CA VAL A 52 -4.31 -5.46 12.18
C VAL A 52 -4.23 -6.90 11.67
N VAL A 53 -4.99 -7.23 10.62
CA VAL A 53 -4.97 -8.58 10.02
C VAL A 53 -3.56 -8.94 9.55
N SER A 54 -2.88 -8.05 8.82
CA SER A 54 -1.51 -8.26 8.35
C SER A 54 -0.52 -8.45 9.49
N TYR A 55 -0.63 -7.69 10.58
CA TYR A 55 0.24 -7.82 11.75
C TYR A 55 0.01 -9.14 12.49
N VAL A 56 -1.25 -9.56 12.67
CA VAL A 56 -1.57 -10.88 13.23
C VAL A 56 -0.94 -11.99 12.39
N LEU A 57 -1.08 -11.92 11.07
CA LEU A 57 -0.45 -12.88 10.15
C LEU A 57 1.08 -12.84 10.22
N LEU A 58 1.69 -11.66 10.38
CA LEU A 58 3.13 -11.52 10.54
C LEU A 58 3.62 -12.20 11.83
N LEU A 59 2.91 -12.02 12.95
CA LEU A 59 3.23 -12.67 14.23
C LEU A 59 3.11 -14.19 14.13
N ILE A 60 2.06 -14.69 13.48
CA ILE A 60 1.86 -16.11 13.11
C ILE A 60 3.05 -16.64 12.30
N CYS A 61 3.51 -15.89 11.28
CA CYS A 61 4.66 -16.26 10.45
C CYS A 61 5.96 -16.31 11.25
N ILE A 62 6.16 -15.37 12.18
CA ILE A 62 7.34 -15.34 13.07
C ILE A 62 7.32 -16.54 14.02
N ARG A 63 6.15 -16.94 14.53
CA ARG A 63 6.00 -18.01 15.52
C ARG A 63 6.15 -19.42 14.97
N TRP A 64 5.63 -19.70 13.77
CA TRP A 64 5.57 -21.05 13.20
C TRP A 64 6.46 -21.30 11.99
N ASP A 65 6.99 -20.23 11.39
CA ASP A 65 7.98 -20.28 10.33
C ASP A 65 7.70 -21.28 9.18
N ARG A 66 6.52 -21.18 8.57
CA ARG A 66 6.18 -21.98 7.38
C ARG A 66 6.15 -21.13 6.13
N LEU A 67 6.66 -21.65 5.02
CA LEU A 67 6.71 -20.93 3.74
C LEU A 67 5.30 -20.53 3.27
N TRP A 68 4.32 -21.44 3.37
CA TRP A 68 2.94 -21.16 2.97
C TRP A 68 2.29 -20.04 3.81
N LEU A 69 2.60 -19.95 5.12
CA LEU A 69 2.15 -18.84 5.97
C LEU A 69 2.69 -17.50 5.47
N ARG A 70 3.97 -17.46 5.05
CA ARG A 70 4.57 -16.24 4.51
C ARG A 70 3.94 -15.82 3.19
N TRP A 71 3.56 -16.77 2.34
CA TRP A 71 2.78 -16.49 1.14
C TRP A 71 1.39 -15.94 1.46
N ILE A 72 0.66 -16.54 2.41
CA ILE A 72 -0.65 -16.03 2.86
C ILE A 72 -0.50 -14.59 3.36
N TYR A 73 0.45 -14.33 4.25
CA TYR A 73 0.75 -12.98 4.73
C TYR A 73 1.06 -12.01 3.58
N ALA A 74 1.92 -12.39 2.64
CA ALA A 74 2.32 -11.53 1.54
C ALA A 74 1.17 -11.26 0.55
N ILE A 75 0.34 -12.25 0.24
CA ILE A 75 -0.81 -12.12 -0.65
C ILE A 75 -1.86 -11.22 0.00
N ILE A 76 -2.24 -11.49 1.26
CA ILE A 76 -3.25 -10.72 1.98
C ILE A 76 -2.81 -9.26 2.16
N SER A 77 -1.58 -9.06 2.62
CA SER A 77 -1.05 -7.70 2.83
C SER A 77 -0.81 -6.98 1.50
N GLY A 78 -0.31 -7.69 0.49
CA GLY A 78 -0.07 -7.15 -0.83
C GLY A 78 -1.35 -6.76 -1.56
N PHE A 79 -2.42 -7.55 -1.43
CA PHE A 79 -3.71 -7.25 -2.05
C PHE A 79 -4.21 -5.86 -1.65
N PHE A 80 -4.25 -5.57 -0.35
CA PHE A 80 -4.72 -4.26 0.10
C PHE A 80 -3.67 -3.16 -0.07
N PHE A 81 -2.48 -3.31 0.54
CA PHE A 81 -1.51 -2.22 0.64
C PHE A 81 -0.71 -1.95 -0.65
N VAL A 82 -0.63 -2.92 -1.56
CA VAL A 82 0.08 -2.76 -2.84
C VAL A 82 -0.89 -2.59 -4.00
N LEU A 83 -1.90 -3.46 -4.14
CA LEU A 83 -2.80 -3.37 -5.29
C LEU A 83 -3.84 -2.27 -5.10
N ALA A 84 -4.67 -2.35 -4.05
CA ALA A 84 -5.72 -1.35 -3.84
C ALA A 84 -5.14 0.04 -3.53
N ILE A 85 -4.24 0.12 -2.55
CA ILE A 85 -3.67 1.41 -2.12
C ILE A 85 -2.55 1.88 -3.06
N GLY A 86 -1.62 1.00 -3.43
CA GLY A 86 -0.50 1.40 -4.28
C GLY A 86 -0.93 1.67 -5.73
N LEU A 87 -1.43 0.64 -6.41
CA LEU A 87 -1.73 0.74 -7.84
C LEU A 87 -2.97 1.56 -8.13
N TYR A 88 -4.06 1.35 -7.38
CA TYR A 88 -5.31 2.03 -7.68
C TYR A 88 -5.34 3.45 -7.08
N GLU A 89 -5.16 3.61 -5.76
CA GLU A 89 -5.14 4.95 -5.17
C GLU A 89 -3.89 5.74 -5.60
N GLY A 90 -2.69 5.29 -5.28
CA GLY A 90 -1.48 6.06 -5.55
C GLY A 90 -1.14 6.24 -7.03
N PHE A 91 -1.12 5.16 -7.82
CA PHE A 91 -0.71 5.24 -9.22
C PHE A 91 -1.85 5.72 -10.14
N TYR A 92 -3.02 5.07 -10.14
CA TYR A 92 -4.09 5.41 -11.06
C TYR A 92 -4.76 6.75 -10.72
N ASN A 93 -5.08 7.03 -9.45
CA ASN A 93 -5.78 8.25 -9.05
C ASN A 93 -4.88 9.49 -8.88
N HIS A 94 -3.56 9.33 -8.81
CA HIS A 94 -2.64 10.47 -8.70
C HIS A 94 -1.60 10.52 -9.82
N ILE A 95 -0.74 9.52 -9.97
CA ILE A 95 0.34 9.60 -10.97
C ILE A 95 -0.21 9.66 -12.40
N LEU A 96 -1.02 8.67 -12.79
CA LEU A 96 -1.58 8.60 -14.13
C LEU A 96 -2.51 9.79 -14.39
N LYS A 97 -3.40 10.09 -13.44
CA LYS A 97 -4.30 11.26 -13.51
C LYS A 97 -3.51 12.56 -13.75
N ASN A 98 -2.45 12.81 -12.98
CA ASN A 98 -1.66 14.03 -13.10
C ASN A 98 -0.93 14.09 -14.45
N ILE A 99 -0.37 12.97 -14.92
CA ILE A 99 0.23 12.90 -16.25
C ILE A 99 -0.82 13.28 -17.30
N LEU A 100 -2.00 12.65 -17.31
CA LEU A 100 -3.05 12.92 -18.28
C LEU A 100 -3.56 14.36 -18.23
N TYR A 101 -3.69 14.93 -17.04
CA TYR A 101 -4.05 16.34 -16.86
C TYR A 101 -2.99 17.28 -17.45
N PHE A 102 -1.72 17.10 -17.08
CA PHE A 102 -0.64 18.01 -17.49
C PHE A 102 -0.22 17.87 -18.96
N ILE A 103 -0.50 16.74 -19.63
CA ILE A 103 -0.34 16.63 -21.10
C ILE A 103 -1.50 17.25 -21.88
N GLY A 104 -2.51 17.81 -21.21
CA GLY A 104 -3.62 18.50 -21.84
C GLY A 104 -4.71 17.59 -22.42
N LEU A 105 -4.95 16.43 -21.79
CA LEU A 105 -6.11 15.60 -22.16
C LEU A 105 -7.41 16.40 -21.96
N ALA A 106 -8.38 16.25 -22.87
CA ALA A 106 -9.65 16.97 -22.80
C ALA A 106 -10.36 16.73 -21.46
N GLU A 107 -10.87 17.81 -20.86
CA GLU A 107 -11.50 17.78 -19.54
C GLU A 107 -12.68 16.79 -19.48
N GLU A 108 -13.49 16.71 -20.53
CA GLU A 108 -14.58 15.74 -20.66
C GLU A 108 -14.09 14.29 -20.52
N THR A 109 -12.93 13.98 -21.12
CA THR A 109 -12.32 12.64 -21.00
C THR A 109 -11.79 12.40 -19.59
N LEU A 110 -11.13 13.40 -18.99
CA LEU A 110 -10.64 13.30 -17.62
C LEU A 110 -11.77 13.09 -16.61
N LEU A 111 -12.86 13.84 -16.73
CA LEU A 111 -14.03 13.73 -15.85
C LEU A 111 -14.78 12.41 -16.05
N SER A 112 -14.72 11.80 -17.24
CA SER A 112 -15.26 10.45 -17.44
C SER A 112 -14.46 9.38 -16.69
N MET A 113 -13.14 9.55 -16.57
CA MET A 113 -12.24 8.61 -15.88
C MET A 113 -12.18 8.87 -14.37
N TYR A 114 -12.22 10.14 -13.99
CA TYR A 114 -12.06 10.65 -12.62
C TYR A 114 -13.26 11.53 -12.21
N PRO A 115 -14.49 10.96 -12.12
CA PRO A 115 -15.68 11.73 -11.81
C PRO A 115 -15.69 12.27 -10.36
N PRO A 116 -15.98 13.57 -10.16
CA PRO A 116 -16.23 14.14 -8.83
C PRO A 116 -17.57 13.64 -8.25
N PRO A 117 -17.75 13.69 -6.91
CA PRO A 117 -16.80 14.15 -5.89
C PRO A 117 -15.87 13.01 -5.43
N LYS A 118 -15.89 11.86 -6.10
CA LYS A 118 -15.08 10.71 -5.70
C LYS A 118 -13.60 11.00 -5.97
N TYR A 119 -13.32 11.54 -7.14
CA TYR A 119 -12.00 12.00 -7.55
C TYR A 119 -12.04 13.49 -7.83
N GLU A 120 -10.91 14.15 -7.61
CA GLU A 120 -10.71 15.54 -7.96
C GLU A 120 -9.64 15.62 -9.04
N LEU A 121 -9.83 16.53 -10.01
CA LEU A 121 -8.73 16.93 -10.89
C LEU A 121 -7.67 17.67 -10.07
N PRO A 122 -6.41 17.69 -10.53
CA PRO A 122 -5.30 18.27 -9.76
C PRO A 122 -5.57 19.74 -9.43
N ASN A 123 -5.83 20.03 -8.16
CA ASN A 123 -6.12 21.39 -7.67
C ASN A 123 -5.45 21.72 -6.33
N ASP A 124 -4.89 20.74 -5.63
CA ASP A 124 -4.13 20.91 -4.38
C ASP A 124 -2.84 20.07 -4.41
N TRP A 125 -1.69 20.73 -4.28
CA TRP A 125 -0.39 20.07 -4.44
C TRP A 125 -0.10 19.07 -3.31
N LEU A 126 -0.60 19.30 -2.09
CA LEU A 126 -0.35 18.42 -0.95
C LEU A 126 -1.18 17.14 -1.05
N PHE A 127 -2.45 17.27 -1.49
CA PHE A 127 -3.31 16.13 -1.79
C PHE A 127 -2.68 15.26 -2.87
N GLU A 128 -2.23 15.86 -3.97
CA GLU A 128 -1.58 15.12 -5.05
C GLU A 128 -0.24 14.49 -4.64
N LEU A 129 0.61 15.24 -3.94
CA LEU A 129 1.92 14.73 -3.51
C LEU A 129 1.79 13.58 -2.50
N SER A 130 0.87 13.67 -1.55
CA SER A 130 0.62 12.59 -0.58
C SER A 130 0.06 11.34 -1.24
N GLY A 131 -0.76 11.49 -2.28
CA GLY A 131 -1.22 10.39 -3.14
C GLY A 131 -0.09 9.71 -3.91
N ILE A 132 0.80 10.49 -4.54
CA ILE A 132 2.00 9.96 -5.22
C ILE A 132 2.92 9.26 -4.21
N LEU A 133 3.12 9.84 -3.03
CA LEU A 133 3.96 9.25 -1.97
C LEU A 133 3.41 7.90 -1.50
N THR A 134 2.08 7.75 -1.44
CA THR A 134 1.42 6.47 -1.16
C THR A 134 1.91 5.37 -2.12
N PHE A 135 1.95 5.65 -3.44
CA PHE A 135 2.49 4.69 -4.41
C PHE A 135 3.95 4.34 -4.16
N GLY A 136 4.81 5.34 -3.92
CA GLY A 136 6.24 5.12 -3.67
C GLY A 136 6.48 4.21 -2.45
N VAL A 137 5.76 4.45 -1.36
CA VAL A 137 5.86 3.62 -0.15
C VAL A 137 5.24 2.24 -0.35
N SER A 138 4.16 2.12 -1.13
CA SER A 138 3.59 0.82 -1.53
C SER A 138 4.55 -0.02 -2.38
N VAL A 139 5.32 0.59 -3.29
CA VAL A 139 6.39 -0.10 -4.03
C VAL A 139 7.46 -0.61 -3.08
N TRP A 140 7.89 0.21 -2.11
CA TRP A 140 8.83 -0.23 -1.09
C TRP A 140 8.26 -1.39 -0.25
N CYS A 141 7.00 -1.31 0.15
CA CYS A 141 6.28 -2.38 0.83
C CYS A 141 6.30 -3.68 0.01
N PHE A 142 5.94 -3.62 -1.27
CA PHE A 142 5.99 -4.77 -2.19
C PHE A 142 7.38 -5.43 -2.20
N LEU A 143 8.44 -4.64 -2.36
CA LEU A 143 9.81 -5.16 -2.37
C LEU A 143 10.16 -5.86 -1.04
N THR A 144 9.74 -5.31 0.11
CA THR A 144 9.97 -5.95 1.41
C THR A 144 9.15 -7.23 1.60
N LEU A 145 7.91 -7.30 1.11
CA LEU A 145 7.08 -8.52 1.13
C LEU A 145 7.72 -9.62 0.26
N VAL A 146 8.14 -9.29 -0.96
CA VAL A 146 8.83 -10.22 -1.86
C VAL A 146 10.13 -10.73 -1.23
N ASN A 147 10.92 -9.84 -0.64
CA ASN A 147 12.16 -10.20 0.04
C ASN A 147 11.91 -11.09 1.27
N TYR A 148 10.82 -10.88 2.01
CA TYR A 148 10.48 -11.71 3.15
C TYR A 148 10.11 -13.14 2.73
N VAL A 149 9.33 -13.29 1.66
CA VAL A 149 8.97 -14.60 1.10
C VAL A 149 10.19 -15.32 0.54
N ARG A 150 11.00 -14.66 -0.30
CA ARG A 150 12.17 -15.25 -0.97
C ARG A 150 13.29 -15.64 -0.01
N ASN A 151 13.66 -14.75 0.92
CA ASN A 151 14.84 -14.98 1.77
C ASN A 151 14.57 -15.88 2.97
N GLY A 152 13.31 -16.24 3.24
CA GLY A 152 13.01 -17.24 4.25
C GLY A 152 12.85 -18.67 3.69
N SER A 153 12.81 -18.88 2.37
CA SER A 153 12.59 -20.21 1.77
C SER A 153 13.88 -21.04 1.61
N LEU A 154 15.05 -20.42 1.75
CA LEU A 154 16.35 -21.04 1.44
C LEU A 154 16.84 -22.11 2.43
N VAL A 155 16.04 -22.55 3.41
CA VAL A 155 16.45 -23.52 4.45
C VAL A 155 15.91 -24.94 4.21
N GLN A 156 15.02 -25.16 3.25
CA GLN A 156 14.46 -26.51 3.02
C GLN A 156 15.24 -27.38 2.02
N LYS A 157 16.41 -26.94 1.52
CA LYS A 157 17.14 -27.66 0.46
C LYS A 157 18.35 -28.47 0.94
N THR A 158 18.48 -28.78 2.23
CA THR A 158 19.70 -29.44 2.76
C THR A 158 19.46 -30.70 3.58
N ILE A 159 18.30 -31.37 3.47
CA ILE A 159 18.17 -32.75 3.95
C ILE A 159 17.18 -33.50 3.04
N GLY A 160 17.75 -34.27 2.12
CA GLY A 160 17.10 -35.25 1.27
C GLY A 160 18.19 -36.22 0.82
#